data_AF-A0A2T0RSW4-F1
#
_entry.id   AF-A0A2T0RSW4-F1
#
_cell.length_a   1.000
_cell.length_b   1.000
_cell.length_c   1.000
_cell.angle_alpha   90.00
_cell.angle_beta   90.00
_cell.angle_gamma   90.00
#
_symmetry.space_group_name_H-M   'P 1'
#
loop_
_entity.id
_entity.type
_entity.pdbx_description
1 polymer ?
#
loop_
_entity_poly.entity_id
_entity_poly.type
_entity_poly.pdbx_seq_one_letter_code
_entity_poly.pdbx_strand_id
1 'polypeptide(L)'
;MTHLDYPRGYARARLPNGNRQSPAHASRSAVPGWLDPEDRPVFVTAHPPYFARIYVPPAGKGLAGHYEIGLTHQSRRDLLTDLEARIGRGRGFAVATLNLDHVVKLRHSARFREAYDAHSHIVADGNPIVWLARMAGQDVKLTPGSELVLPVAEMAARTGVSLGLFGGTPESLAQARTAIETHAPDARVANCLAPPVGFDPDGTDAEVFISTMQESDAAIWLLALGAPKQEILASRAFARMPDRGFLSVGAGLDFIAGCQRRAPGVVRSLALEWAWRMAGDPARLAPRYGKCIAILPKLAEAALLQRSELQGR
;
A
#
# COMPACT_ATOMS: atom_id res chain seq x y z
N MET A 1 14.38 -4.14 -47.44
CA MET A 1 13.61 -5.39 -47.32
C MET A 1 13.90 -5.93 -45.93
N THR A 2 13.01 -5.95 -44.94
CA THR A 2 11.54 -5.93 -44.97
C THR A 2 11.04 -5.30 -43.66
N HIS A 3 9.97 -4.52 -43.76
CA HIS A 3 9.17 -3.91 -42.70
C HIS A 3 8.35 -4.95 -41.91
N LEU A 4 7.99 -4.62 -40.67
CA LEU A 4 6.71 -4.96 -39.99
C LEU A 4 6.73 -4.25 -38.60
N ASP A 5 6.14 -3.05 -38.46
CA ASP A 5 4.72 -2.70 -38.23
C ASP A 5 4.31 -2.74 -36.76
N TYR A 6 4.14 -1.53 -36.19
CA TYR A 6 3.50 -1.27 -34.90
C TYR A 6 2.02 -0.88 -35.12
N PRO A 7 1.07 -1.37 -34.32
CA PRO A 7 -0.32 -0.97 -34.45
C PRO A 7 -0.54 0.48 -33.97
N ARG A 8 -1.03 1.30 -34.90
CA ARG A 8 -1.53 2.68 -34.70
C ARG A 8 -2.90 2.63 -34.04
N GLY A 9 -3.11 3.42 -32.99
CA GLY A 9 -4.43 3.54 -32.37
C GLY A 9 -4.53 4.60 -31.27
N TYR A 10 -4.22 5.86 -31.57
CA TYR A 10 -4.71 7.00 -30.79
C TYR A 10 -5.21 8.08 -31.74
N ALA A 11 -6.51 8.33 -31.70
CA ALA A 11 -7.19 9.35 -32.47
C ALA A 11 -6.76 10.74 -31.98
N ARG A 12 -6.20 11.54 -32.90
CA ARG A 12 -5.92 12.97 -32.68
C ARG A 12 -7.22 13.76 -32.68
N ALA A 13 -7.56 14.37 -31.56
CA ALA A 13 -8.55 15.45 -31.52
C ALA A 13 -7.98 16.68 -32.26
N ARG A 14 -8.73 17.18 -33.24
CA ARG A 14 -8.43 18.43 -33.99
C ARG A 14 -8.82 19.63 -33.13
N LEU A 15 -7.90 20.59 -32.97
CA LEU A 15 -8.22 21.95 -32.57
C LEU A 15 -8.27 22.85 -33.83
N PRO A 16 -9.19 23.83 -33.94
CA PRO A 16 -9.23 24.75 -35.08
C PRO A 16 -8.13 25.82 -34.98
N ASN A 17 -7.47 26.08 -36.12
CA ASN A 17 -6.51 27.15 -36.33
C ASN A 17 -7.17 28.53 -36.44
N GLY A 18 -6.54 29.53 -35.83
CA GLY A 18 -6.75 30.96 -36.10
C GLY A 18 -5.47 31.77 -35.84
N ASN A 19 -4.77 32.12 -36.92
CA ASN A 19 -3.74 33.16 -37.12
C ASN A 19 -3.91 34.41 -36.22
N ARG A 20 -2.94 35.26 -35.86
CA ARG A 20 -1.50 35.48 -36.11
C ARG A 20 -1.13 36.72 -35.26
N GLN A 21 0.08 36.79 -34.69
CA GLN A 21 1.05 37.91 -34.78
C GLN A 21 2.06 37.86 -33.61
N SER A 22 3.33 37.62 -33.96
CA SER A 22 4.51 37.94 -33.14
C SER A 22 4.87 39.43 -33.26
N PRO A 23 5.69 39.97 -32.35
CA PRO A 23 7.11 40.09 -32.70
C PRO A 23 8.13 39.76 -31.59
N ALA A 24 9.20 39.08 -32.02
CA ALA A 24 10.64 39.23 -31.72
C ALA A 24 11.20 39.43 -30.28
N HIS A 25 11.98 38.42 -29.88
CA HIS A 25 13.35 38.42 -29.31
C HIS A 25 13.76 39.26 -28.07
N ALA A 26 14.04 38.54 -26.97
CA ALA A 26 15.30 38.54 -26.19
C ALA A 26 15.22 37.39 -25.16
N SER A 27 15.94 36.27 -25.28
CA SER A 27 17.33 35.99 -24.88
C SER A 27 17.40 35.04 -23.66
N ARG A 28 17.90 33.83 -23.92
CA ARG A 28 18.77 32.97 -23.08
C ARG A 28 18.33 32.54 -21.67
N SER A 29 18.18 31.22 -21.56
CA SER A 29 18.65 30.33 -20.48
C SER A 29 18.27 30.64 -19.03
N ALA A 30 17.36 29.82 -18.49
CA ALA A 30 17.56 29.19 -17.19
C ALA A 30 16.72 27.89 -17.17
N VAL A 31 17.41 26.76 -17.15
CA VAL A 31 16.81 25.48 -16.74
C VAL A 31 16.50 25.64 -15.25
N PRO A 32 15.27 25.43 -14.76
CA PRO A 32 15.02 25.46 -13.33
C PRO A 32 15.88 24.39 -12.66
N GLY A 33 16.74 24.86 -11.76
CA GLY A 33 17.74 24.07 -11.06
C GLY A 33 17.11 22.89 -10.33
N TRP A 34 17.85 21.79 -10.38
CA TRP A 34 17.73 20.69 -9.45
C TRP A 34 17.69 21.24 -8.02
N LEU A 35 16.67 20.83 -7.27
CA LEU A 35 16.56 21.11 -5.84
C LEU A 35 17.86 20.67 -5.14
N ASP A 36 18.41 21.58 -4.33
CA ASP A 36 19.56 21.32 -3.47
C ASP A 36 19.23 20.14 -2.53
N PRO A 37 20.09 19.10 -2.40
CA PRO A 37 19.83 17.96 -1.53
C PRO A 37 19.56 18.31 -0.05
N GLU A 38 19.89 19.52 0.40
CA GLU A 38 19.60 20.03 1.75
C GLU A 38 18.19 20.61 1.92
N ASP A 39 17.44 20.85 0.84
CA ASP A 39 16.09 21.43 0.86
C ASP A 39 14.96 20.37 0.90
N ARG A 40 15.29 19.12 1.25
CA ARG A 40 14.27 18.11 1.50
C ARG A 40 13.49 18.52 2.76
N PRO A 41 12.15 18.58 2.73
CA PRO A 41 11.38 18.73 3.96
C PRO A 41 11.76 17.59 4.90
N VAL A 42 12.47 17.93 5.97
CA VAL A 42 12.69 17.03 7.10
C VAL A 42 11.33 16.87 7.75
N PHE A 43 10.60 15.83 7.35
CA PHE A 43 9.44 15.37 8.09
C PHE A 43 9.96 14.94 9.46
N VAL A 44 9.79 15.79 10.46
CA VAL A 44 9.93 15.40 11.86
C VAL A 44 8.87 14.34 12.11
N THR A 45 9.28 13.08 12.02
CA THR A 45 8.51 11.87 12.27
C THR A 45 8.19 11.77 13.76
N ALA A 46 7.36 12.68 14.27
CA ALA A 46 6.57 12.37 15.45
C ALA A 46 5.51 11.35 15.01
N HIS A 47 5.90 10.08 14.94
CA HIS A 47 4.92 9.00 14.80
C HIS A 47 3.88 9.17 15.91
N PRO A 48 2.57 9.12 15.60
CA PRO A 48 1.56 9.08 16.65
C PRO A 48 1.90 7.93 17.62
N PRO A 49 1.57 8.05 18.92
CA PRO A 49 1.86 6.99 19.87
C PRO A 49 1.28 5.67 19.35
N TYR A 50 2.15 4.68 19.15
CA TYR A 50 1.74 3.38 18.67
C TYR A 50 0.81 2.70 19.67
N PHE A 51 -0.29 2.13 19.20
CA PHE A 51 -1.17 1.30 20.03
C PHE A 51 -0.45 0.02 20.48
N ALA A 52 0.26 -0.62 19.56
CA ALA A 52 1.07 -1.80 19.86
C ALA A 52 2.42 -1.75 19.15
N ARG A 53 3.36 -2.61 19.56
CA ARG A 53 4.69 -2.72 18.96
C ARG A 53 4.93 -4.17 18.57
N ILE A 54 5.68 -4.39 17.50
CA ILE A 54 6.11 -5.71 17.07
C ILE A 54 7.61 -5.67 16.89
N TYR A 55 8.33 -6.49 17.65
CA TYR A 55 9.77 -6.64 17.49
C TYR A 55 10.08 -7.56 16.31
N VAL A 56 10.75 -7.03 15.31
CA VAL A 56 11.22 -7.74 14.12
C VAL A 56 12.71 -8.07 14.30
N PRO A 57 13.06 -9.30 14.68
CA PRO A 57 14.44 -9.66 14.96
C PRO A 57 15.25 -9.72 13.67
N PRO A 58 16.54 -9.33 13.68
CA PRO A 58 17.36 -9.31 12.47
C PRO A 58 17.53 -10.72 11.87
N ALA A 59 18.05 -10.77 10.65
CA ALA A 59 18.35 -12.02 9.92
C ALA A 59 19.25 -13.01 10.70
N GLY A 60 20.14 -12.51 11.56
CA GLY A 60 21.10 -13.31 12.35
C GLY A 60 20.47 -14.14 13.48
N LYS A 61 21.31 -14.68 14.38
CA LYS A 61 20.86 -15.60 15.45
C LYS A 61 20.22 -14.90 16.67
N GLY A 62 20.61 -13.66 17.00
CA GLY A 62 20.14 -12.97 18.21
C GLY A 62 18.93 -12.03 18.02
N LEU A 63 18.41 -11.53 19.15
CA LEU A 63 17.35 -10.50 19.23
C LEU A 63 17.90 -9.06 19.36
N ALA A 64 19.19 -8.90 19.63
CA ALA A 64 19.85 -7.59 19.67
C ALA A 64 19.78 -6.89 18.30
N GLY A 65 19.46 -5.60 18.31
CA GLY A 65 19.27 -4.83 17.07
C GLY A 65 18.01 -5.20 16.29
N HIS A 66 16.96 -5.65 16.99
CA HIS A 66 15.64 -5.81 16.37
C HIS A 66 15.14 -4.47 15.83
N TYR A 67 14.39 -4.54 14.73
CA TYR A 67 13.65 -3.42 14.19
C TYR A 67 12.28 -3.40 14.84
N GLU A 68 11.84 -2.24 15.33
CA GLU A 68 10.53 -2.10 15.96
C GLU A 68 9.52 -1.58 14.94
N ILE A 69 8.36 -2.26 14.85
CA ILE A 69 7.24 -1.78 14.05
C ILE A 69 6.10 -1.42 14.98
N GLY A 70 5.68 -0.17 14.91
CA GLY A 70 4.52 0.32 15.62
C GLY A 70 3.21 0.03 14.89
N LEU A 71 2.31 -0.71 15.51
CA LEU A 71 0.92 -0.82 15.09
C LEU A 71 0.15 0.39 15.61
N THR A 72 -0.39 1.17 14.70
CA THR A 72 -0.99 2.47 15.00
C THR A 72 -2.38 2.38 15.59
N HIS A 73 -3.15 1.34 15.22
CA HIS A 73 -4.54 1.21 15.61
C HIS A 73 -4.84 -0.19 16.12
N GLN A 74 -5.73 -0.27 17.12
CA GLN A 74 -6.20 -1.53 17.68
C GLN A 74 -7.07 -2.30 16.69
N SER A 75 -8.00 -1.60 16.03
CA SER A 75 -9.02 -2.24 15.20
C SER A 75 -9.26 -1.49 13.89
N ARG A 76 -9.92 -2.19 12.95
CA ARG A 76 -10.41 -1.61 11.69
C ARG A 76 -11.29 -0.38 11.90
N ARG A 77 -12.15 -0.41 12.94
CA ARG A 77 -13.06 0.70 13.23
C ARG A 77 -12.28 1.95 13.62
N ASP A 78 -11.28 1.80 14.48
CA ASP A 78 -10.46 2.92 14.94
C ASP A 78 -9.66 3.49 13.78
N LEU A 79 -9.06 2.63 12.95
CA LEU A 79 -8.39 3.04 11.71
C LEU A 79 -9.31 3.89 10.83
N LEU A 80 -10.48 3.36 10.45
CA LEU A 80 -11.39 4.08 9.55
C LEU A 80 -11.87 5.41 10.14
N THR A 81 -12.07 5.48 11.45
CA THR A 81 -12.43 6.73 12.14
C THR A 81 -11.33 7.78 12.02
N ASP A 82 -10.06 7.39 12.21
CA ASP A 82 -8.92 8.31 12.02
C ASP A 82 -8.74 8.73 10.56
N LEU A 83 -8.85 7.78 9.62
CA LEU A 83 -8.74 8.08 8.19
C LEU A 83 -9.83 9.08 7.74
N GLU A 84 -11.08 8.88 8.17
CA GLU A 84 -12.20 9.78 7.88
C GLU A 84 -11.94 11.19 8.46
N ALA A 85 -11.45 11.28 9.70
CA ALA A 85 -11.11 12.54 10.34
C ALA A 85 -9.95 13.27 9.63
N ARG A 86 -8.95 12.53 9.13
CA ARG A 86 -7.83 13.09 8.36
C ARG A 86 -8.30 13.67 7.03
N ILE A 87 -9.15 12.94 6.30
CA ILE A 87 -9.74 13.40 5.04
C ILE A 87 -10.53 14.69 5.26
N GLY A 88 -11.37 14.75 6.30
CA GLY A 88 -12.14 15.95 6.64
C GLY A 88 -11.27 17.18 6.97
N ARG A 89 -9.97 16.99 7.26
CA ARG A 89 -8.99 18.04 7.51
C ARG A 89 -8.04 18.29 6.33
N GLY A 90 -8.30 17.69 5.16
CA GLY A 90 -7.42 17.78 4.00
C GLY A 90 -6.03 17.16 4.23
N ARG A 91 -5.94 16.16 5.13
CA ARG A 91 -4.69 15.46 5.42
C ARG A 91 -4.72 14.06 4.83
N GLY A 92 -3.64 13.70 4.15
CA GLY A 92 -3.45 12.37 3.60
C GLY A 92 -3.00 11.35 4.64
N PHE A 93 -2.69 10.16 4.12
CA PHE A 93 -2.18 9.04 4.88
C PHE A 93 -1.51 8.01 3.96
N ALA A 94 -0.53 7.28 4.49
CA ALA A 94 -0.06 6.02 3.94
C ALA A 94 -0.36 4.89 4.93
N VAL A 95 -1.06 3.84 4.48
CA VAL A 95 -1.49 2.69 5.29
C VAL A 95 -0.86 1.40 4.77
N ALA A 96 -0.12 0.72 5.64
CA ALA A 96 0.44 -0.61 5.41
C ALA A 96 -0.25 -1.67 6.30
N THR A 97 -0.39 -2.89 5.78
CA THR A 97 -1.01 -4.00 6.50
C THR A 97 0.05 -5.06 6.81
N LEU A 98 0.60 -4.98 8.03
CA LEU A 98 1.72 -5.83 8.47
C LEU A 98 1.26 -7.28 8.58
N ASN A 99 1.85 -8.16 7.77
CA ASN A 99 1.69 -9.61 7.87
C ASN A 99 3.04 -10.33 8.03
N LEU A 100 3.01 -11.65 8.24
CA LEU A 100 4.21 -12.44 8.53
C LEU A 100 5.23 -12.44 7.37
N ASP A 101 4.77 -12.37 6.12
CA ASP A 101 5.67 -12.25 4.96
C ASP A 101 6.35 -10.88 4.89
N HIS A 102 5.67 -9.82 5.36
CA HIS A 102 6.27 -8.50 5.47
C HIS A 102 7.35 -8.53 6.55
N VAL A 103 7.07 -9.16 7.70
CA VAL A 103 8.08 -9.37 8.75
C VAL A 103 9.30 -10.10 8.20
N VAL A 104 9.13 -11.19 7.44
CA VAL A 104 10.26 -11.87 6.77
C VAL A 104 11.07 -10.89 5.92
N LYS A 105 10.42 -10.10 5.06
CA LYS A 105 11.10 -9.14 4.16
C LYS A 105 11.82 -8.02 4.92
N LEU A 106 11.21 -7.49 5.99
CA LEU A 106 11.75 -6.42 6.82
C LEU A 106 13.06 -6.81 7.50
N ARG A 107 13.26 -8.11 7.78
CA ARG A 107 14.52 -8.64 8.33
C ARG A 107 15.71 -8.55 7.37
N HIS A 108 15.44 -8.43 6.07
CA HIS A 108 16.44 -8.56 5.01
C HIS A 108 16.54 -7.33 4.09
N SER A 109 15.62 -6.37 4.19
CA SER A 109 15.57 -5.21 3.30
C SER A 109 15.58 -3.89 4.08
N ALA A 110 16.65 -3.11 3.94
CA ALA A 110 16.70 -1.73 4.44
C ALA A 110 15.66 -0.86 3.73
N ARG A 111 15.56 -0.99 2.40
CA ARG A 111 14.58 -0.23 1.59
C ARG A 111 13.13 -0.45 2.04
N PHE A 112 12.78 -1.68 2.41
CA PHE A 112 11.43 -1.97 2.89
C PHE A 112 11.18 -1.45 4.32
N ARG A 113 12.22 -1.38 5.16
CA ARG A 113 12.15 -0.74 6.48
C ARG A 113 11.94 0.77 6.34
N GLU A 114 12.71 1.43 5.48
CA GLU A 114 12.50 2.85 5.16
C GLU A 114 11.07 3.12 4.66
N ALA A 115 10.54 2.25 3.81
CA ALA A 115 9.16 2.38 3.36
C ALA A 115 8.19 2.28 4.54
N TYR A 116 8.36 1.32 5.44
CA TYR A 116 7.55 1.16 6.66
C TYR A 116 7.66 2.36 7.61
N ASP A 117 8.87 2.88 7.83
CA ASP A 117 9.12 4.09 8.65
C ASP A 117 8.43 5.33 8.07
N ALA A 118 8.18 5.37 6.76
CA ALA A 118 7.43 6.45 6.13
C ALA A 118 5.90 6.28 6.20
N HIS A 119 5.38 5.13 6.67
CA HIS A 119 3.94 4.93 6.77
C HIS A 119 3.35 5.62 7.99
N SER A 120 2.33 6.43 7.76
CA SER A 120 1.56 7.06 8.84
C SER A 120 0.70 6.07 9.63
N HIS A 121 0.28 4.96 9.02
CA HIS A 121 -0.60 3.96 9.62
C HIS A 121 -0.09 2.56 9.29
N ILE A 122 0.01 1.74 10.32
CA ILE A 122 0.33 0.32 10.20
C ILE A 122 -0.69 -0.44 11.04
N VAL A 123 -1.32 -1.44 10.44
CA VAL A 123 -2.32 -2.32 11.11
C VAL A 123 -1.94 -3.79 10.94
N ALA A 124 -2.48 -4.65 11.82
CA ALA A 124 -2.20 -6.07 11.81
C ALA A 124 -3.01 -6.82 10.73
N ASP A 125 -2.31 -7.54 9.87
CA ASP A 125 -2.87 -8.37 8.80
C ASP A 125 -2.40 -9.82 8.96
N GLY A 126 -3.35 -10.70 9.21
CA GLY A 126 -3.12 -12.11 9.53
C GLY A 126 -3.03 -12.42 11.03
N ASN A 127 -3.58 -13.58 11.38
CA ASN A 127 -3.59 -14.10 12.76
C ASN A 127 -2.21 -14.20 13.42
N PRO A 128 -1.10 -14.56 12.72
CA PRO A 128 0.20 -14.62 13.35
C PRO A 128 0.64 -13.30 13.98
N ILE A 129 0.36 -12.15 13.35
CA ILE A 129 0.71 -10.84 13.92
C ILE A 129 -0.14 -10.53 15.15
N VAL A 130 -1.44 -10.86 15.10
CA VAL A 130 -2.35 -10.73 16.25
C VAL A 130 -1.91 -11.60 17.41
N TRP A 131 -1.49 -12.84 17.16
CA TRP A 131 -0.99 -13.75 18.20
C TRP A 131 0.30 -13.24 18.83
N LEU A 132 1.24 -12.75 18.03
CA LEU A 132 2.49 -12.17 18.53
C LEU A 132 2.23 -10.94 19.40
N ALA A 133 1.36 -10.03 18.96
CA ALA A 133 0.93 -8.89 19.77
C ALA A 133 0.31 -9.37 21.11
N ARG A 134 -0.56 -10.38 21.06
CA ARG A 134 -1.20 -10.94 22.26
C ARG A 134 -0.21 -11.60 23.21
N MET A 135 0.79 -12.31 22.67
CA MET A 135 1.90 -12.88 23.45
C MET A 135 2.70 -11.78 24.15
N ALA A 136 2.90 -10.64 23.49
CA ALA A 136 3.50 -9.44 24.06
C ALA A 136 2.60 -8.70 25.07
N GLY A 137 1.36 -9.16 25.29
CA GLY A 137 0.40 -8.54 26.21
C GLY A 137 -0.45 -7.43 25.57
N GLN A 138 -0.48 -7.33 24.24
CA GLN A 138 -1.14 -6.25 23.50
C GLN A 138 -2.34 -6.79 22.72
N ASP A 139 -3.55 -6.25 22.95
CA ASP A 139 -4.79 -6.74 22.34
C ASP A 139 -5.10 -6.06 21.00
N VAL A 140 -4.41 -6.45 19.93
CA VAL A 140 -4.67 -5.95 18.57
C VAL A 140 -5.70 -6.83 17.85
N LYS A 141 -6.56 -6.22 17.03
CA LYS A 141 -7.54 -6.91 16.19
C LYS A 141 -7.05 -7.03 14.75
N LEU A 142 -7.49 -8.12 14.12
CA LEU A 142 -7.20 -8.40 12.71
C LEU A 142 -7.83 -7.35 11.80
N THR A 143 -7.02 -6.76 10.92
CA THR A 143 -7.42 -5.75 9.94
C THR A 143 -6.79 -6.07 8.57
N PRO A 144 -7.34 -7.05 7.82
CA PRO A 144 -6.75 -7.47 6.54
C PRO A 144 -6.89 -6.37 5.48
N GLY A 145 -5.82 -6.11 4.72
CA GLY A 145 -5.85 -5.05 3.68
C GLY A 145 -6.91 -5.29 2.60
N SER A 146 -7.15 -6.55 2.23
CA SER A 146 -8.18 -6.92 1.27
C SER A 146 -9.61 -6.67 1.77
N GLU A 147 -9.82 -6.60 3.08
CA GLU A 147 -11.11 -6.29 3.68
C GLU A 147 -11.32 -4.79 3.93
N LEU A 148 -10.31 -3.95 3.66
CA LEU A 148 -10.41 -2.49 3.78
C LEU A 148 -10.98 -1.83 2.53
N VAL A 149 -10.97 -2.49 1.37
CA VAL A 149 -11.41 -1.91 0.08
C VAL A 149 -12.83 -1.36 0.16
N LEU A 150 -13.81 -2.18 0.54
CA LEU A 150 -15.21 -1.76 0.60
C LEU A 150 -15.50 -0.75 1.72
N PRO A 151 -15.02 -0.93 2.97
CA PRO A 151 -15.20 0.09 4.01
C PRO A 151 -14.58 1.45 3.67
N VAL A 152 -13.44 1.47 2.98
CA VAL A 152 -12.84 2.72 2.50
C VAL A 152 -13.66 3.34 1.37
N ALA A 153 -14.26 2.54 0.50
CA ALA A 153 -15.18 3.06 -0.51
C ALA A 153 -16.44 3.67 0.11
N GLU A 154 -17.02 3.04 1.13
CA GLU A 154 -18.13 3.59 1.89
C GLU A 154 -17.74 4.91 2.59
N MET A 155 -16.53 4.98 3.16
CA MET A 155 -16.00 6.20 3.76
C MET A 155 -15.80 7.31 2.71
N ALA A 156 -15.25 6.96 1.53
CA ALA A 156 -15.04 7.91 0.43
C ALA A 156 -16.37 8.47 -0.08
N ALA A 157 -17.39 7.61 -0.21
CA ALA A 157 -18.77 8.00 -0.52
C ALA A 157 -19.33 9.01 0.49
N ARG A 158 -19.24 8.72 1.79
CA ARG A 158 -19.73 9.63 2.86
C ARG A 158 -19.01 10.97 2.89
N THR A 159 -17.71 10.97 2.60
CA THR A 159 -16.86 12.17 2.63
C THR A 159 -16.81 12.92 1.31
N GLY A 160 -17.45 12.39 0.25
CA GLY A 160 -17.48 12.99 -1.08
C GLY A 160 -16.14 12.99 -1.82
N VAL A 161 -15.16 12.20 -1.38
CA VAL A 161 -13.84 12.15 -2.01
C VAL A 161 -13.73 11.00 -3.01
N SER A 162 -12.90 11.17 -4.03
CA SER A 162 -12.70 10.16 -5.08
C SER A 162 -11.64 9.13 -4.73
N LEU A 163 -11.84 7.91 -5.21
CA LEU A 163 -10.88 6.83 -5.19
C LEU A 163 -10.06 6.79 -6.48
N GLY A 164 -8.81 6.32 -6.38
CA GLY A 164 -7.97 5.88 -7.48
C GLY A 164 -7.56 4.43 -7.26
N LEU A 165 -7.50 3.63 -8.32
CA LEU A 165 -7.08 2.24 -8.25
C LEU A 165 -5.74 2.07 -8.97
N PHE A 166 -4.77 1.40 -8.33
CA PHE A 166 -3.46 1.15 -8.93
C PHE A 166 -3.01 -0.30 -8.78
N GLY A 167 -2.52 -0.91 -9.86
CA GLY A 167 -2.05 -2.29 -9.88
C GLY A 167 -2.90 -3.20 -10.77
N GLY A 168 -2.77 -4.51 -10.60
CA GLY A 168 -3.50 -5.50 -11.40
C GLY A 168 -3.37 -5.30 -12.91
N THR A 169 -4.41 -5.71 -13.64
CA THR A 169 -4.59 -5.45 -15.09
C THR A 169 -5.72 -4.45 -15.33
N PRO A 170 -5.78 -3.79 -16.50
CA PRO A 170 -6.89 -2.89 -16.85
C PRO A 170 -8.28 -3.54 -16.65
N GLU A 171 -8.42 -4.81 -17.01
CA GLU A 171 -9.67 -5.57 -16.87
C GLU A 171 -10.04 -5.77 -15.39
N SER A 172 -9.07 -6.16 -14.56
CA SER A 172 -9.29 -6.33 -13.12
C SER A 172 -9.67 -5.01 -12.44
N LEU A 173 -9.06 -3.89 -12.83
CA LEU A 173 -9.37 -2.58 -12.29
C LEU A 173 -10.75 -2.09 -12.72
N ALA A 174 -11.15 -2.36 -13.97
CA ALA A 174 -12.49 -2.04 -14.45
C ALA A 174 -13.56 -2.82 -13.68
N GLN A 175 -13.34 -4.12 -13.42
CA GLN A 175 -14.24 -4.94 -12.61
C GLN A 175 -14.27 -4.49 -11.14
N ALA A 176 -13.11 -4.17 -10.56
CA ALA A 176 -13.01 -3.65 -9.21
C ALA A 176 -13.74 -2.31 -9.07
N ARG A 177 -13.62 -1.40 -10.05
CA ARG A 177 -14.38 -0.16 -10.12
C ARG A 177 -15.89 -0.43 -10.10
N THR A 178 -16.39 -1.27 -11.00
CA THR A 178 -17.81 -1.63 -11.04
C THR A 178 -18.30 -2.21 -9.72
N ALA A 179 -17.52 -3.10 -9.10
CA ALA A 179 -17.86 -3.70 -7.82
C ALA A 179 -17.92 -2.66 -6.69
N ILE A 180 -16.99 -1.70 -6.66
CA ILE A 180 -16.97 -0.59 -5.69
C ILE A 180 -18.19 0.31 -5.87
N GLU A 181 -18.45 0.78 -7.10
CA GLU A 181 -19.57 1.69 -7.40
C GLU A 181 -20.93 0.99 -7.22
N THR A 182 -21.00 -0.33 -7.37
CA THR A 182 -22.20 -1.11 -7.06
C THR A 182 -22.42 -1.24 -5.54
N HIS A 183 -21.35 -1.46 -4.77
CA HIS A 183 -21.43 -1.63 -3.32
C HIS A 183 -21.70 -0.31 -2.59
N ALA A 184 -21.09 0.78 -3.05
CA ALA A 184 -21.27 2.13 -2.52
C ALA A 184 -21.62 3.08 -3.69
N PRO A 185 -22.91 3.29 -3.99
CA PRO A 185 -23.36 4.07 -5.15
C PRO A 185 -22.84 5.51 -5.23
N ASP A 186 -22.56 6.14 -4.08
CA ASP A 186 -22.00 7.49 -4.02
C ASP A 186 -20.47 7.51 -4.05
N ALA A 187 -19.81 6.35 -4.07
CA ALA A 187 -18.36 6.27 -4.23
C ALA A 187 -17.98 6.54 -5.69
N ARG A 188 -16.98 7.41 -5.91
CA ARG A 188 -16.48 7.73 -7.25
C ARG A 188 -15.07 7.21 -7.44
N VAL A 189 -14.85 6.34 -8.43
CA VAL A 189 -13.51 5.97 -8.89
C VAL A 189 -13.08 6.93 -9.99
N ALA A 190 -12.20 7.88 -9.66
CA ALA A 190 -11.74 8.92 -10.59
C ALA A 190 -10.71 8.38 -11.59
N ASN A 191 -9.90 7.39 -11.22
CA ASN A 191 -8.85 6.88 -12.08
C ASN A 191 -8.49 5.41 -11.82
N CYS A 192 -8.05 4.70 -12.85
CA CYS A 192 -7.57 3.32 -12.80
C CYS A 192 -6.25 3.22 -13.56
N LEU A 193 -5.18 2.84 -12.87
CA LEU A 193 -3.81 2.81 -13.40
C LEU A 193 -3.22 1.41 -13.24
N ALA A 194 -3.11 0.67 -14.35
CA ALA A 194 -2.48 -0.65 -14.36
C ALA A 194 -1.04 -0.53 -14.86
N PRO A 195 -0.02 -0.78 -14.02
CA PRO A 195 1.36 -0.74 -14.45
C PRO A 195 1.75 -1.99 -15.26
N PRO A 196 2.82 -1.93 -16.08
CA PRO A 196 3.26 -3.08 -16.85
C PRO A 196 3.75 -4.23 -15.95
N VAL A 197 3.73 -5.45 -16.50
CA VAL A 197 4.32 -6.62 -15.85
C VAL A 197 5.80 -6.33 -15.56
N GLY A 198 6.23 -6.64 -14.34
CA GLY A 198 7.61 -6.37 -13.92
C GLY A 198 7.83 -4.99 -13.31
N PHE A 199 6.79 -4.16 -13.16
CA PHE A 199 6.85 -2.82 -12.56
C PHE A 199 7.82 -2.71 -11.36
N ASP A 200 8.76 -1.78 -11.46
CA ASP A 200 9.72 -1.48 -10.41
C ASP A 200 9.27 -0.22 -9.65
N PRO A 201 8.92 -0.34 -8.35
CA PRO A 201 8.49 0.79 -7.53
C PRO A 201 9.61 1.78 -7.22
N ASP A 202 10.87 1.51 -7.59
CA ASP A 202 12.01 2.43 -7.51
C ASP A 202 12.47 2.91 -8.91
N GLY A 203 11.90 2.38 -9.98
CA GLY A 203 12.24 2.70 -11.37
C GLY A 203 11.65 4.01 -11.89
N THR A 204 12.00 4.35 -13.14
CA THR A 204 11.52 5.57 -13.84
C THR A 204 10.03 5.54 -14.12
N ASP A 205 9.47 4.35 -14.42
CA ASP A 205 8.03 4.19 -14.65
C ASP A 205 7.21 4.59 -13.43
N ALA A 206 7.74 4.36 -12.22
CA ALA A 206 7.06 4.77 -10.99
C ALA A 206 6.91 6.29 -10.89
N GLU A 207 7.89 7.09 -11.34
CA GLU A 207 7.78 8.56 -11.36
C GLU A 207 6.70 9.04 -12.34
N VAL A 208 6.55 8.36 -13.48
CA VAL A 208 5.48 8.65 -14.44
C VAL A 208 4.12 8.42 -13.77
N PHE A 209 3.93 7.26 -13.14
CA PHE A 209 2.67 6.95 -12.46
C PHE A 209 2.39 7.86 -11.27
N ILE A 210 3.40 8.19 -10.45
CA ILE A 210 3.24 9.14 -9.34
C ILE A 210 2.80 10.52 -9.86
N SER A 211 3.37 10.96 -10.99
CA SER A 211 2.97 12.23 -11.62
C SER A 211 1.53 12.16 -12.14
N THR A 212 1.14 11.05 -12.79
CA THR A 212 -0.26 10.82 -13.19
C THR A 212 -1.22 10.75 -12.00
N MET A 213 -0.78 10.19 -10.86
CA MET A 213 -1.57 10.20 -9.63
C MET A 213 -1.77 11.63 -9.10
N GLN A 214 -0.74 12.48 -9.21
CA GLN A 214 -0.78 13.88 -8.77
C GLN A 214 -1.72 14.74 -9.62
N GLU A 215 -1.84 14.44 -10.91
CA GLU A 215 -2.76 15.11 -11.84
C GLU A 215 -4.22 14.61 -11.72
N SER A 216 -4.46 13.54 -10.95
CA SER A 216 -5.78 12.92 -10.77
C SER A 216 -6.59 13.57 -9.64
N ASP A 217 -7.92 13.57 -9.79
CA ASP A 217 -8.85 13.96 -8.73
C ASP A 217 -9.01 12.91 -7.61
N ALA A 218 -8.32 11.77 -7.71
CA ALA A 218 -8.33 10.73 -6.67
C ALA A 218 -7.70 11.25 -5.36
N ALA A 219 -8.48 11.27 -4.29
CA ALA A 219 -8.00 11.62 -2.95
C ALA A 219 -7.40 10.41 -2.22
N ILE A 220 -7.91 9.21 -2.50
CA ILE A 220 -7.44 7.96 -1.88
C ILE A 220 -7.08 6.95 -2.96
N TRP A 221 -5.85 6.44 -2.94
CA TRP A 221 -5.35 5.42 -3.85
C TRP A 221 -5.32 4.05 -3.17
N LEU A 222 -5.99 3.07 -3.79
CA LEU A 222 -5.92 1.66 -3.40
C LEU A 222 -4.85 0.96 -4.25
N LEU A 223 -3.79 0.48 -3.60
CA LEU A 223 -2.61 -0.09 -4.26
C LEU A 223 -2.62 -1.63 -4.17
N ALA A 224 -2.58 -2.28 -5.33
CA ALA A 224 -2.63 -3.74 -5.49
C ALA A 224 -1.43 -4.26 -6.31
N LEU A 225 -0.21 -4.04 -5.80
CA LEU A 225 1.04 -4.53 -6.42
C LEU A 225 1.68 -5.71 -5.66
N GLY A 226 1.21 -5.95 -4.44
CA GLY A 226 1.86 -6.84 -3.50
C GLY A 226 3.13 -6.26 -2.89
N ALA A 227 3.49 -6.78 -1.73
CA ALA A 227 4.68 -6.35 -1.02
C ALA A 227 5.97 -6.91 -1.64
N PRO A 228 7.08 -6.15 -1.64
CA PRO A 228 7.24 -4.84 -1.00
C PRO A 228 6.83 -3.65 -1.88
N LYS A 229 6.37 -3.89 -3.11
CA LYS A 229 6.25 -2.85 -4.14
C LYS A 229 5.23 -1.78 -3.80
N GLN A 230 4.07 -2.18 -3.29
CA GLN A 230 3.00 -1.25 -2.95
C GLN A 230 3.38 -0.34 -1.77
N GLU A 231 4.10 -0.83 -0.75
CA GLU A 231 4.53 0.00 0.37
C GLU A 231 5.63 0.99 -0.05
N ILE A 232 6.55 0.56 -0.91
CA ILE A 232 7.58 1.46 -1.47
C ILE A 232 6.93 2.54 -2.35
N LEU A 233 5.97 2.18 -3.20
CA LEU A 233 5.24 3.15 -4.01
C LEU A 233 4.42 4.10 -3.11
N ALA A 234 3.72 3.58 -2.10
CA ALA A 234 2.93 4.37 -1.17
C ALA A 234 3.77 5.41 -0.44
N SER A 235 4.95 5.04 0.06
CA SER A 235 5.82 5.98 0.77
C SER A 235 6.33 7.09 -0.15
N ARG A 236 6.74 6.75 -1.38
CA ARG A 236 7.16 7.73 -2.39
C ARG A 236 6.02 8.67 -2.79
N ALA A 237 4.85 8.11 -3.09
CA ALA A 237 3.69 8.90 -3.52
C ALA A 237 3.19 9.81 -2.38
N PHE A 238 3.13 9.30 -1.14
CA PHE A 238 2.73 10.07 0.03
C PHE A 238 3.69 11.22 0.36
N ALA A 239 5.00 11.00 0.20
CA ALA A 239 5.99 12.08 0.38
C ALA A 239 5.79 13.24 -0.60
N ARG A 240 5.27 12.97 -1.80
CA ARG A 240 5.00 13.98 -2.84
C ARG A 240 3.58 14.57 -2.77
N MET A 241 2.63 13.82 -2.23
CA MET A 241 1.21 14.18 -2.11
C MET A 241 0.71 13.93 -0.67
N PRO A 242 1.17 14.73 0.31
CA PRO A 242 0.85 14.50 1.73
C PRO A 242 -0.62 14.78 2.09
N ASP A 243 -1.38 15.37 1.17
CA ASP A 243 -2.83 15.59 1.22
C ASP A 243 -3.64 14.36 0.74
N ARG A 244 -2.99 13.33 0.18
CA ARG A 244 -3.63 12.15 -0.41
C ARG A 244 -3.44 10.88 0.43
N GLY A 245 -4.44 10.01 0.37
CA GLY A 245 -4.44 8.69 0.98
C GLY A 245 -3.82 7.63 0.06
N PHE A 246 -2.99 6.74 0.59
CA PHE A 246 -2.41 5.59 -0.10
C PHE A 246 -2.59 4.35 0.78
N LEU A 247 -3.39 3.39 0.33
CA LEU A 247 -3.70 2.18 1.07
C LEU A 247 -3.19 0.95 0.32
N SER A 248 -2.26 0.25 0.94
CA SER A 248 -1.74 -1.03 0.44
C SER A 248 -2.76 -2.14 0.71
N VAL A 249 -3.48 -2.59 -0.34
CA VAL A 249 -4.56 -3.59 -0.21
C VAL A 249 -4.17 -4.99 -0.68
N GLY A 250 -2.93 -5.17 -1.18
CA GLY A 250 -2.48 -6.46 -1.71
C GLY A 250 -3.37 -6.93 -2.85
N ALA A 251 -3.82 -8.18 -2.82
CA ALA A 251 -4.76 -8.72 -3.82
C ALA A 251 -6.22 -8.27 -3.63
N GLY A 252 -6.48 -7.24 -2.81
CA GLY A 252 -7.83 -6.76 -2.48
C GLY A 252 -8.67 -6.42 -3.70
N LEU A 253 -8.09 -5.76 -4.70
CA LEU A 253 -8.78 -5.40 -5.95
C LEU A 253 -9.14 -6.64 -6.78
N ASP A 254 -8.25 -7.63 -6.87
CA ASP A 254 -8.52 -8.88 -7.57
C ASP A 254 -9.66 -9.70 -6.93
N PHE A 255 -9.80 -9.61 -5.59
CA PHE A 255 -10.88 -10.28 -4.89
C PHE A 255 -12.25 -9.66 -5.18
N ILE A 256 -12.34 -8.32 -5.18
CA ILE A 256 -13.62 -7.65 -5.46
C ILE A 256 -13.98 -7.65 -6.95
N ALA A 257 -12.97 -7.72 -7.83
CA ALA A 257 -13.18 -7.91 -9.27
C ALA A 257 -13.78 -9.29 -9.61
N GLY A 258 -13.88 -10.22 -8.65
CA GLY A 258 -14.32 -11.59 -8.91
C GLY A 258 -13.26 -12.45 -9.63
N CYS A 259 -12.06 -11.90 -9.86
CA CYS A 259 -10.94 -12.58 -10.52
C CYS A 259 -10.30 -13.68 -9.64
N GLN A 260 -10.41 -13.58 -8.30
CA GLN A 260 -9.98 -14.64 -7.38
C GLN A 260 -11.14 -15.28 -6.61
N ARG A 261 -11.28 -16.60 -6.75
CA ARG A 261 -12.15 -17.43 -5.90
C ARG A 261 -11.68 -17.37 -4.44
N ARG A 262 -12.42 -16.67 -3.58
CA ARG A 262 -12.24 -16.73 -2.13
C ARG A 262 -12.32 -18.18 -1.65
N ALA A 263 -11.54 -18.52 -0.63
CA ALA A 263 -11.66 -19.81 0.03
C ALA A 263 -13.09 -19.98 0.60
N PRO A 264 -13.71 -21.17 0.52
CA PRO A 264 -15.04 -21.43 1.07
C PRO A 264 -15.15 -21.01 2.54
N GLY A 265 -16.34 -20.63 2.99
CA GLY A 265 -16.57 -20.13 4.36
C GLY A 265 -16.05 -21.07 5.45
N VAL A 266 -16.18 -22.38 5.25
CA VAL A 266 -15.63 -23.41 6.15
C VAL A 266 -14.10 -23.34 6.22
N VAL A 267 -13.41 -23.23 5.07
CA VAL A 267 -11.94 -23.13 5.00
C VAL A 267 -11.44 -21.84 5.67
N ARG A 268 -12.17 -20.74 5.52
CA ARG A 268 -11.88 -19.48 6.22
C ARG A 268 -12.09 -19.60 7.73
N SER A 269 -13.18 -20.24 8.15
CA SER A 269 -13.47 -20.46 9.58
C SER A 269 -12.44 -21.34 10.29
N LEU A 270 -11.81 -22.25 9.54
CA LEU A 270 -10.69 -23.08 10.01
C LEU A 270 -9.32 -22.39 9.91
N ALA A 271 -9.27 -21.11 9.49
CA ALA A 271 -8.04 -20.39 9.19
C ALA A 271 -7.10 -21.09 8.19
N LEU A 272 -7.65 -21.95 7.31
CA LEU A 272 -6.92 -22.72 6.29
C LEU A 272 -6.87 -22.02 4.92
N GLU A 273 -7.19 -20.73 4.86
CA GLU A 273 -7.16 -19.97 3.61
C GLU A 273 -5.76 -19.94 2.99
N TRP A 274 -4.70 -20.00 3.81
CA TRP A 274 -3.33 -20.14 3.32
C TRP A 274 -3.10 -21.45 2.56
N ALA A 275 -3.70 -22.56 3.01
CA ALA A 275 -3.59 -23.87 2.37
C ALA A 275 -4.37 -23.91 1.05
N TRP A 276 -5.56 -23.28 1.02
CA TRP A 276 -6.33 -23.10 -0.21
C TRP A 276 -5.57 -22.29 -1.26
N ARG A 277 -4.94 -21.18 -0.87
CA ARG A 277 -4.12 -20.37 -1.77
C ARG A 277 -2.88 -21.14 -2.23
N MET A 278 -2.21 -21.84 -1.31
CA MET A 278 -1.04 -22.67 -1.64
C MET A 278 -1.39 -23.73 -2.69
N ALA A 279 -2.55 -24.37 -2.58
CA ALA A 279 -2.99 -25.36 -3.57
C ALA A 279 -3.18 -24.74 -4.97
N GLY A 280 -3.55 -23.46 -5.05
CA GLY A 280 -3.73 -22.74 -6.33
C GLY A 280 -2.41 -22.25 -6.96
N ASP A 281 -1.37 -22.01 -6.16
CA ASP A 281 -0.05 -21.56 -6.65
C ASP A 281 1.08 -22.04 -5.72
N PRO A 282 1.39 -23.35 -5.73
CA PRO A 282 2.30 -23.96 -4.76
C PRO A 282 3.74 -23.50 -4.97
N ALA A 283 4.16 -23.29 -6.23
CA ALA A 283 5.53 -22.87 -6.57
C ALA A 283 5.86 -21.50 -5.97
N ARG A 284 4.90 -20.56 -5.96
CA ARG A 284 5.12 -19.24 -5.37
C ARG A 284 4.90 -19.23 -3.85
N LEU A 285 3.91 -19.96 -3.35
CA LEU A 285 3.47 -19.82 -1.96
C LEU A 285 4.17 -20.78 -0.99
N ALA A 286 4.58 -21.98 -1.40
CA ALA A 286 5.26 -22.92 -0.51
C ALA A 286 6.59 -22.38 0.03
N PRO A 287 7.50 -21.78 -0.78
CA PRO A 287 8.73 -21.18 -0.26
C PRO A 287 8.45 -20.00 0.68
N ARG A 288 7.41 -19.21 0.39
CA ARG A 288 6.96 -18.10 1.24
C ARG A 288 6.51 -18.60 2.61
N TYR A 289 5.66 -19.62 2.65
CA TYR A 289 5.15 -20.18 3.90
C TYR A 289 6.25 -20.89 4.70
N GLY A 290 7.16 -21.61 4.04
CA GLY A 290 8.32 -22.21 4.70
C GLY A 290 9.17 -21.18 5.44
N LYS A 291 9.49 -20.05 4.77
CA LYS A 291 10.22 -18.93 5.41
C LYS A 291 9.45 -18.32 6.57
N CYS A 292 8.14 -18.16 6.44
CA CYS A 292 7.28 -17.64 7.50
C CYS A 292 7.28 -18.55 8.75
N ILE A 293 7.11 -19.86 8.55
CA ILE A 293 7.08 -20.85 9.65
C ILE A 293 8.44 -20.92 10.35
N ALA A 294 9.54 -20.92 9.59
CA ALA A 294 10.89 -21.00 10.13
C ALA A 294 11.24 -19.86 11.10
N ILE A 295 10.56 -18.71 11.00
CA ILE A 295 10.85 -17.53 11.83
C ILE A 295 9.92 -17.40 13.05
N LEU A 296 8.82 -18.16 13.10
CA LEU A 296 7.83 -18.07 14.18
C LEU A 296 8.42 -18.27 15.58
N PRO A 297 9.32 -19.26 15.85
CA PRO A 297 9.89 -19.42 17.18
C PRO A 297 10.66 -18.19 17.65
N LYS A 298 11.43 -17.57 16.74
CA LYS A 298 12.20 -16.36 17.03
C LYS A 298 11.29 -15.14 17.26
N LEU A 299 10.19 -15.04 16.51
CA LEU A 299 9.20 -13.99 16.73
C LEU A 299 8.46 -14.18 18.06
N ALA A 300 8.17 -15.42 18.45
CA ALA A 300 7.58 -15.74 19.74
C ALA A 300 8.53 -15.36 20.90
N GLU A 301 9.82 -15.67 20.79
CA GLU A 301 10.86 -15.25 21.73
C GLU A 301 10.92 -13.72 21.85
N ALA A 302 10.92 -13.01 20.71
CA ALA A 302 10.89 -11.55 20.66
C ALA A 302 9.63 -10.96 21.34
N ALA A 303 8.46 -11.57 21.13
CA ALA A 303 7.22 -11.14 21.76
C ALA A 303 7.22 -11.36 23.29
N LEU A 304 7.84 -12.43 23.77
CA LEU A 304 7.98 -12.69 25.22
C LEU A 304 8.96 -11.70 25.87
N LEU A 305 10.08 -11.40 25.21
CA LEU A 305 11.01 -10.36 25.65
C LEU A 305 10.30 -9.01 25.73
N GLN A 306 9.54 -8.66 24.69
CA GLN A 306 8.75 -7.44 24.64
C GLN A 306 7.74 -7.38 25.79
N ARG A 307 7.08 -8.49 26.13
CA ARG A 307 6.17 -8.56 27.29
C ARG A 307 6.90 -8.25 28.60
N SER A 308 8.08 -8.83 28.82
CA SER A 308 8.84 -8.57 30.03
C SER A 308 9.25 -7.10 30.15
N GLU A 309 9.61 -6.46 29.04
CA GLU A 309 9.96 -5.04 29.00
C GLU A 309 8.75 -4.14 29.28
N LEU A 310 7.56 -4.53 28.81
CA LEU A 310 6.31 -3.81 29.09
C LEU A 310 5.82 -4.00 30.53
N GLN A 311 6.06 -5.15 31.15
CA GLN A 311 5.67 -5.44 32.53
C GLN A 311 6.65 -4.88 33.58
N GLY A 312 7.90 -4.62 33.19
CA GLY A 312 8.93 -4.01 34.04
C GLY A 312 8.94 -2.48 34.04
N ARG A 313 8.05 -1.84 33.25
CA ARG A 313 7.80 -0.39 33.24
C ARG A 313 6.59 -0.07 34.11
#